data_AF-A0AAU7F997-F1
#
_entry.id   AF-A0AAU7F997-F1
#
_cell.length_a   1.000
_cell.length_b   1.000
_cell.length_c   1.000
_cell.angle_alpha   90.00
_cell.angle_beta   90.00
_cell.angle_gamma   90.00
#
_symmetry.space_group_name_H-M   'P 1'
#
loop_
_entity.id
_entity.type
_entity.pdbx_description
1 polymer ?
#
loop_
_entity_poly.entity_id
_entity_poly.type
_entity_poly.pdbx_seq_one_letter_code
_entity_poly.pdbx_strand_id
1 'polypeptide(L)'
;MKAVALPRIIKSLIILAADFVLLPLALWAAISLRLDNWAYPLQYDWWVFLLPSIIAAPLFIRFGLYRAVIRYIEDRAVITILTAVTLATLFFVAALQLFQITGVPRGSLLIYWLLALIIIISSRFAARSILRKFAPFASERKRVLIYGAGNAGRQLAVALRAGHEYEPIGFVDDAVEQQGLQIGGLKVFSNEQMLQQIEYQEVSQVLLAIPSASRSRQIELVNQLEPLAVEVRILPSMADLVNTEIRPIEARQVGVDELLGREPVPPNKELLRRNISGKVVMVTGAGGSIGAELCRQIIKNQPSALVLYELSEFALYSIEQELIHTIRDQGLDISLHPVLGSVQNEMRLTAIMSRYEVNSVYHAAAYKHVPLVEFNVTEGILNNTFGTYAAAAAAIEAGVELFVLISTDKAVRPTNVMGASKRMSELILQAFALMQKSSTRFCMVRFGNVLGSSGSVVPVFRKQIAAGGPVKVTHPEINRFFMTIPEASQLVIQAGAMGGNGEVFVLDMGKPVRIVDLARRMIHLSGFKVKDDTTPHGDIAIEFSGLRPGEKLYEELLIGDNVSGTEHPRIMKANEGCLSPDELAQVMADLGAACAANDSRRIIEILQECVAGFKPDQDVRDHLYEFED
;
A
#
# COMPACT_ATOMS: atom_id res chain seq x y z
N MET A 1 27.82 3.22 31.15
CA MET A 1 27.83 2.67 29.77
C MET A 1 27.89 1.13 29.68
N LYS A 2 28.67 0.40 30.50
CA LYS A 2 28.84 -1.07 30.36
C LYS A 2 27.77 -1.98 31.02
N ALA A 3 26.94 -1.48 31.94
CA ALA A 3 26.00 -2.33 32.70
C ALA A 3 24.75 -2.81 31.90
N VAL A 4 24.46 -2.18 30.77
CA VAL A 4 23.18 -2.32 30.05
C VAL A 4 23.27 -3.36 28.93
N ALA A 5 24.45 -3.48 28.30
CA ALA A 5 24.75 -4.47 27.28
C ALA A 5 25.00 -5.90 27.84
N LEU A 6 24.92 -6.06 29.17
CA LEU A 6 25.16 -7.35 29.80
C LEU A 6 24.02 -8.34 29.49
N PRO A 7 24.34 -9.59 29.09
CA PRO A 7 23.37 -10.67 28.94
C PRO A 7 22.43 -10.78 30.13
N ARG A 8 21.18 -11.19 29.87
CA ARG A 8 20.12 -11.33 30.91
C ARG A 8 20.57 -12.18 32.11
N ILE A 9 21.43 -13.15 31.86
CA ILE A 9 22.03 -14.02 32.88
C ILE A 9 22.91 -13.19 33.82
N ILE A 10 23.76 -12.31 33.30
CA ILE A 10 24.64 -11.47 34.11
C ILE A 10 23.84 -10.48 34.97
N LYS A 11 22.78 -9.88 34.43
CA LYS A 11 21.88 -9.00 35.22
C LYS A 11 21.20 -9.75 36.37
N SER A 12 20.77 -10.99 36.11
CA SER A 12 20.18 -11.85 37.14
C SER A 12 21.21 -12.24 38.20
N LEU A 13 22.45 -12.52 37.81
CA LEU A 13 23.56 -12.81 38.71
C LEU A 13 23.95 -11.61 39.59
N ILE A 14 23.92 -10.38 39.05
CA ILE A 14 24.20 -9.17 39.84
C ILE A 14 23.15 -8.98 40.94
N ILE A 15 21.86 -9.17 40.62
CA ILE A 15 20.77 -9.04 41.59
C ILE A 15 20.84 -10.17 42.63
N LEU A 16 21.16 -11.39 42.20
CA LEU A 16 21.40 -12.52 43.12
C LEU A 16 22.58 -12.22 44.06
N ALA A 17 23.71 -11.72 43.55
CA ALA A 17 24.87 -11.37 44.35
C ALA A 17 24.54 -10.25 45.36
N ALA A 18 23.73 -9.26 44.96
CA ALA A 18 23.26 -8.22 45.85
C ALA A 18 22.41 -8.78 46.99
N ASP A 19 21.46 -9.68 46.72
CA ASP A 19 20.66 -10.31 47.77
C ASP A 19 21.49 -11.15 48.74
N PHE A 20 22.53 -11.83 48.23
CA PHE A 20 23.47 -12.58 49.04
C PHE A 20 24.22 -11.72 50.06
N VAL A 21 24.33 -10.40 49.83
CA VAL A 21 24.92 -9.41 50.75
C VAL A 21 23.86 -8.71 51.58
N LEU A 22 22.69 -8.40 51.01
CA LEU A 22 21.63 -7.64 51.65
C LEU A 22 20.87 -8.42 52.72
N LEU A 23 20.62 -9.72 52.51
CA LEU A 23 19.91 -10.56 53.49
C LEU A 23 20.71 -10.80 54.78
N PRO A 24 22.03 -11.07 54.74
CA PRO A 24 22.86 -11.15 55.95
C PRO A 24 22.92 -9.81 56.70
N LEU A 25 23.03 -8.70 55.97
CA LEU A 25 23.00 -7.35 56.55
C LEU A 25 21.65 -7.06 57.23
N ALA A 26 20.53 -7.51 56.64
CA ALA A 26 19.22 -7.39 57.25
C ALA A 26 19.12 -8.19 58.56
N LEU A 27 19.71 -9.40 58.61
CA LEU A 27 19.74 -10.21 59.82
C LEU A 27 20.64 -9.59 60.89
N TRP A 28 21.81 -9.09 60.50
CA TRP A 28 22.69 -8.33 61.39
C TRP A 28 21.97 -7.12 61.99
N ALA A 29 21.37 -6.28 61.16
CA ALA A 29 20.61 -5.12 61.61
C ALA A 29 19.44 -5.52 62.53
N ALA A 30 18.72 -6.60 62.22
CA ALA A 30 17.61 -7.07 63.04
C ALA A 30 18.07 -7.51 64.44
N ILE A 31 19.23 -8.17 64.54
CA ILE A 31 19.80 -8.60 65.82
C ILE A 31 20.35 -7.39 66.60
N SER A 32 21.09 -6.50 65.93
CA SER A 32 21.65 -5.29 66.54
C SER A 32 20.56 -4.37 67.08
N LEU A 33 19.46 -4.18 66.33
CA LEU A 33 18.28 -3.43 66.79
C LEU A 33 17.56 -4.11 67.95
N ARG A 34 17.58 -5.45 68.01
CA ARG A 34 16.93 -6.20 69.08
C ARG A 34 17.72 -6.17 70.39
N LEU A 35 19.05 -6.16 70.29
CA LEU A 35 19.97 -6.23 71.43
C LEU A 35 20.53 -4.86 71.84
N ASP A 36 20.18 -3.81 71.10
CA ASP A 36 20.73 -2.44 71.23
C ASP A 36 22.27 -2.42 71.25
N ASN A 37 22.88 -3.33 70.48
CA ASN A 37 24.31 -3.52 70.43
C ASN A 37 24.78 -3.79 69.00
N TRP A 38 25.42 -2.79 68.40
CA TRP A 38 25.93 -2.85 67.02
C TRP A 38 27.26 -3.59 66.90
N ALA A 39 27.96 -3.86 68.01
CA ALA A 39 29.18 -4.66 68.03
C ALA A 39 28.91 -6.19 68.05
N TYR A 40 27.66 -6.58 68.36
CA TYR A 40 27.19 -7.94 68.15
C TYR A 40 27.00 -8.13 66.63
N PRO A 41 27.74 -9.07 65.97
CA PRO A 41 27.89 -10.46 66.37
C PRO A 41 29.31 -11.01 66.12
N LEU A 42 30.36 -10.20 66.24
CA LEU A 42 31.75 -10.63 65.98
C LEU A 42 32.27 -11.75 66.91
N GLN A 43 31.46 -12.16 67.90
CA GLN A 43 31.75 -13.24 68.85
C GLN A 43 31.02 -14.57 68.56
N TYR A 44 30.13 -14.64 67.56
CA TYR A 44 29.33 -15.84 67.25
C TYR A 44 29.56 -16.35 65.82
N ASP A 45 29.11 -17.59 65.59
CA ASP A 45 29.05 -18.33 64.33
C ASP A 45 28.67 -17.47 63.10
N TRP A 46 29.67 -16.85 62.47
CA TRP A 46 29.50 -15.96 61.31
C TRP A 46 28.75 -16.61 60.15
N TRP A 47 28.79 -17.95 60.06
CA TRP A 47 28.09 -18.74 59.05
C TRP A 47 26.56 -18.65 59.17
N VAL A 48 26.01 -18.35 60.36
CA VAL A 48 24.56 -18.19 60.57
C VAL A 48 24.01 -17.01 59.77
N PHE A 49 24.81 -15.98 59.52
CA PHE A 49 24.42 -14.83 58.70
C PHE A 49 24.25 -15.16 57.22
N LEU A 50 24.88 -16.23 56.73
CA LEU A 50 24.77 -16.67 55.34
C LEU A 50 23.56 -17.58 55.09
N LEU A 51 23.04 -18.24 56.14
CA LEU A 51 21.90 -19.15 56.03
C LEU A 51 20.66 -18.52 55.37
N PRO A 52 20.23 -17.28 55.70
CA PRO A 52 19.07 -16.70 55.04
C PRO A 52 19.25 -16.52 53.53
N SER A 53 20.46 -16.17 53.08
CA SER A 53 20.77 -16.06 51.63
C SER A 53 20.73 -17.41 50.94
N ILE A 54 21.30 -18.45 51.57
CA ILE A 54 21.35 -19.81 51.03
C ILE A 54 19.92 -20.37 50.88
N ILE A 55 19.05 -20.11 51.86
CA ILE A 55 17.64 -20.55 51.84
C ILE A 55 16.80 -19.72 50.86
N ALA A 56 17.00 -18.40 50.82
CA ALA A 56 16.22 -17.50 49.98
C ALA A 56 16.55 -17.64 48.48
N ALA A 57 17.81 -17.88 48.12
CA ALA A 57 18.25 -17.99 46.72
C ALA A 57 17.45 -18.99 45.86
N PRO A 58 17.27 -20.27 46.24
CA PRO A 58 16.50 -21.24 45.46
C PRO A 58 15.01 -20.85 45.37
N LEU A 59 14.44 -20.29 46.45
CA LEU A 59 13.06 -19.80 46.46
C LEU A 59 12.89 -18.61 45.51
N PHE A 60 13.76 -17.61 45.58
CA PHE A 60 13.70 -16.41 44.74
C PHE A 60 13.93 -16.75 43.26
N ILE A 61 14.76 -17.76 42.95
CA ILE A 61 14.89 -18.31 41.60
C ILE A 61 13.59 -18.99 41.15
N ARG A 62 12.99 -19.85 41.99
CA ARG A 62 11.77 -20.61 41.68
C ARG A 62 10.53 -19.73 41.49
N PHE A 63 10.40 -18.67 42.29
CA PHE A 63 9.36 -17.64 42.17
C PHE A 63 9.68 -16.61 41.07
N GLY A 64 10.84 -16.71 40.42
CA GLY A 64 11.20 -15.88 39.28
C GLY A 64 11.53 -14.42 39.62
N LEU A 65 11.86 -14.10 40.88
CA LEU A 65 12.14 -12.73 41.33
C LEU A 65 13.30 -12.08 40.57
N TYR A 66 14.29 -12.86 40.16
CA TYR A 66 15.43 -12.37 39.37
C TYR A 66 15.10 -12.16 37.89
N ARG A 67 14.08 -12.86 37.37
CA ARG A 67 13.57 -12.69 36.00
C ARG A 67 12.55 -11.53 35.92
N ALA A 68 11.77 -11.32 36.98
CA ALA A 68 10.68 -10.35 37.04
C ALA A 68 11.13 -8.89 37.02
N VAL A 69 12.36 -8.57 37.45
CA VAL A 69 12.88 -7.19 37.41
C VAL A 69 13.12 -6.69 35.97
N ILE A 70 13.30 -7.62 35.03
CA ILE A 70 13.69 -7.32 33.63
C ILE A 70 12.46 -7.17 32.71
N ARG A 71 11.28 -7.65 33.11
CA ARG A 71 10.05 -7.55 32.32
C ARG A 71 8.95 -6.94 33.17
N TYR A 72 8.31 -5.90 32.65
CA TYR A 72 7.08 -5.26 33.15
C TYR A 72 6.52 -5.86 34.44
N ILE A 73 6.81 -5.22 35.57
CA ILE A 73 6.14 -5.53 36.84
C ILE A 73 4.67 -5.14 36.68
N GLU A 74 3.82 -6.15 36.54
CA GLU A 74 2.39 -6.07 36.80
C GLU A 74 2.16 -5.94 38.32
N ASP A 75 0.98 -5.46 38.74
CA ASP A 75 0.58 -5.27 40.14
C ASP A 75 0.80 -6.53 41.03
N ARG A 76 0.97 -7.70 40.42
CA ARG A 76 1.25 -8.98 41.07
C ARG A 76 2.67 -9.12 41.65
N ALA A 77 3.65 -8.30 41.25
CA ALA A 77 5.04 -8.50 41.70
C ALA A 77 5.24 -8.26 43.21
N VAL A 78 4.49 -7.33 43.80
CA VAL A 78 4.55 -7.06 45.25
C VAL A 78 4.07 -8.28 46.03
N ILE A 79 3.01 -8.94 45.56
CA ILE A 79 2.45 -10.17 46.16
C ILE A 79 3.47 -11.32 46.03
N THR A 80 4.15 -11.44 44.89
CA THR A 80 5.20 -12.45 44.70
C THR A 80 6.41 -12.23 45.61
N ILE A 81 6.84 -10.97 45.83
CA ILE A 81 7.92 -10.66 46.78
C ILE A 81 7.49 -10.97 48.21
N LEU A 82 6.29 -10.57 48.60
CA LEU A 82 5.74 -10.82 49.93
C LEU A 82 5.70 -12.32 50.23
N THR A 83 5.18 -13.13 49.31
CA THR A 83 5.10 -14.59 49.46
C THR A 83 6.47 -15.25 49.52
N ALA A 84 7.39 -14.88 48.61
CA ALA A 84 8.74 -15.47 48.56
C ALA A 84 9.58 -15.15 49.80
N VAL A 85 9.58 -13.90 50.27
CA VAL A 85 10.34 -13.48 51.46
C VAL A 85 9.75 -14.12 52.72
N THR A 86 8.41 -14.22 52.82
CA THR A 86 7.74 -14.88 53.94
C THR A 86 8.09 -16.35 54.00
N LEU A 87 8.02 -17.08 52.89
CA LEU A 87 8.43 -18.48 52.83
C LEU A 87 9.91 -18.66 53.18
N ALA A 88 10.81 -17.84 52.63
CA ALA A 88 12.24 -17.90 52.94
C ALA A 88 12.52 -17.68 54.43
N THR A 89 11.81 -16.74 55.05
CA THR A 89 11.91 -16.48 56.49
C THR A 89 11.40 -17.65 57.32
N LEU A 90 10.26 -18.26 56.95
CA LEU A 90 9.73 -19.44 57.63
C LEU A 90 10.69 -20.63 57.54
N PHE A 91 11.28 -20.89 56.37
CA PHE A 91 12.30 -21.93 56.23
C PHE A 91 13.55 -21.63 57.04
N PHE A 92 13.97 -20.36 57.13
CA PHE A 92 15.08 -19.96 57.99
C PHE A 92 14.77 -20.19 59.48
N VAL A 93 13.58 -19.79 59.95
CA VAL A 93 13.12 -20.05 61.32
C VAL A 93 13.08 -21.56 61.60
N ALA A 94 12.57 -22.36 60.68
CA ALA A 94 12.53 -23.82 60.80
C ALA A 94 13.93 -24.43 60.86
N ALA A 95 14.87 -23.94 60.04
CA ALA A 95 16.27 -24.39 60.08
C ALA A 95 16.93 -24.06 61.43
N LEU A 96 16.72 -22.86 61.98
CA LEU A 96 17.24 -22.51 63.31
C LEU A 96 16.71 -23.45 64.40
N GLN A 97 15.43 -23.85 64.32
CA GLN A 97 14.83 -24.78 65.29
C GLN A 97 15.31 -26.22 65.11
N LEU A 98 15.35 -26.72 63.86
CA LEU A 98 15.72 -28.10 63.55
C LEU A 98 17.18 -28.41 63.90
N PHE A 99 18.09 -27.46 63.62
CA PHE A 99 19.52 -27.60 63.89
C PHE A 99 19.93 -27.08 65.28
N GLN A 100 18.96 -26.69 66.12
CA GLN A 100 19.18 -26.17 67.48
C GLN A 100 20.23 -25.03 67.53
N ILE A 101 20.21 -24.14 66.54
CA ILE A 101 21.18 -23.05 66.42
C ILE A 101 20.85 -21.98 67.48
N THR A 102 21.67 -21.92 68.52
CA THR A 102 21.58 -20.93 69.61
C THR A 102 22.43 -19.70 69.29
N GLY A 103 21.84 -18.53 69.20
CA GLY A 103 22.58 -17.27 68.91
C GLY A 103 21.76 -16.18 68.24
N VAL A 104 20.61 -16.54 67.66
CA VAL A 104 19.65 -15.60 67.07
C VAL A 104 18.46 -15.42 68.02
N PRO A 105 18.26 -14.23 68.62
CA PRO A 105 17.11 -13.97 69.47
C PRO A 105 15.79 -14.17 68.72
N ARG A 106 14.82 -14.90 69.28
CA ARG A 106 13.53 -15.16 68.59
C ARG A 106 12.79 -13.87 68.21
N GLY A 107 12.93 -12.81 69.02
CA GLY A 107 12.35 -11.49 68.74
C GLY A 107 12.99 -10.75 67.55
N SER A 108 14.22 -11.07 67.15
CA SER A 108 14.84 -10.46 65.97
C SER A 108 14.33 -11.07 64.66
N LEU A 109 13.69 -12.24 64.68
CA LEU A 109 13.19 -12.91 63.47
C LEU A 109 12.02 -12.14 62.82
N LEU A 110 11.15 -11.52 63.63
CA LEU A 110 10.08 -10.66 63.12
C LEU A 110 10.64 -9.35 62.53
N ILE A 111 11.63 -8.76 63.20
CA ILE A 111 12.34 -7.57 62.73
C ILE A 111 13.07 -7.88 61.42
N TYR A 112 13.71 -9.04 61.33
CA TYR A 112 14.38 -9.54 60.13
C TYR A 112 13.40 -9.68 58.96
N TRP A 113 12.23 -10.30 59.16
CA TRP A 113 11.21 -10.43 58.11
C TRP A 113 10.78 -9.07 57.54
N LEU A 114 10.52 -8.09 58.41
CA LEU A 114 10.16 -6.73 58.00
C LEU A 114 11.30 -6.03 57.24
N LEU A 115 12.53 -6.09 57.77
CA LEU A 115 13.70 -5.49 57.12
C LEU A 115 14.01 -6.15 55.77
N ALA A 116 13.91 -7.47 55.68
CA ALA A 116 14.11 -8.22 54.44
C ALA A 116 13.06 -7.84 53.39
N LEU A 117 11.79 -7.69 53.77
CA LEU A 117 10.75 -7.19 52.87
C LEU A 117 11.08 -5.80 52.33
N ILE A 118 11.41 -4.85 53.21
CA ILE A 118 11.73 -3.47 52.83
C ILE A 118 12.95 -3.43 51.91
N ILE A 119 14.03 -4.12 52.27
CA ILE A 119 15.29 -4.13 51.51
C ILE A 119 15.11 -4.78 50.14
N ILE A 120 14.38 -5.90 50.05
CA ILE A 120 14.12 -6.56 48.77
C ILE A 120 13.20 -5.69 47.91
N ILE A 121 12.10 -5.15 48.44
CA ILE A 121 11.23 -4.24 47.69
C ILE A 121 12.02 -3.04 47.17
N SER A 122 12.74 -2.32 48.05
CA SER A 122 13.51 -1.14 47.68
C SER A 122 14.61 -1.45 46.67
N SER A 123 15.37 -2.55 46.84
CA SER A 123 16.42 -2.93 45.88
C SER A 123 15.86 -3.23 44.49
N ARG A 124 14.67 -3.83 44.40
CA ARG A 124 14.00 -4.16 43.13
C ARG A 124 13.46 -2.91 42.44
N PHE A 125 12.87 -1.98 43.19
CA PHE A 125 12.45 -0.68 42.65
C PHE A 125 13.66 0.18 42.22
N ALA A 126 14.75 0.18 43.00
CA ALA A 126 15.97 0.88 42.64
C ALA A 126 16.62 0.29 41.39
N ALA A 127 16.78 -1.04 41.33
CA ALA A 127 17.30 -1.74 40.16
C ALA A 127 16.45 -1.45 38.91
N ARG A 128 15.11 -1.46 39.03
CA ARG A 128 14.19 -1.06 37.96
C ARG A 128 14.42 0.38 37.52
N SER A 129 14.47 1.32 38.46
CA SER A 129 14.63 2.74 38.14
C SER A 129 15.98 3.02 37.44
N ILE A 130 17.04 2.34 37.87
CA ILE A 130 18.37 2.45 37.26
C ILE A 130 18.35 1.78 35.87
N LEU A 131 17.84 0.56 35.75
CA LEU A 131 17.72 -0.12 34.45
C LEU A 131 16.82 0.63 33.47
N ARG A 132 15.79 1.36 33.92
CA ARG A 132 14.94 2.20 33.07
C ARG A 132 15.64 3.49 32.62
N LYS A 133 16.49 4.07 33.47
CA LYS A 133 17.31 5.25 33.12
C LYS A 133 18.45 4.92 32.15
N PHE A 134 18.93 3.67 32.18
CA PHE A 134 20.11 3.25 31.41
C PHE A 134 19.80 2.25 30.30
N ALA A 135 18.60 1.67 30.22
CA ALA A 135 18.15 1.02 28.99
C ALA A 135 18.43 2.00 27.85
N PRO A 136 18.99 1.55 26.70
CA PRO A 136 19.11 2.44 25.57
C PRO A 136 17.71 3.00 25.37
N PHE A 137 17.58 4.32 25.46
CA PHE A 137 16.36 4.95 25.05
C PHE A 137 16.07 4.37 23.67
N ALA A 138 14.87 3.80 23.58
CA ALA A 138 14.24 3.49 22.32
C ALA A 138 14.50 4.64 21.34
N SER A 139 14.58 4.29 20.06
CA SER A 139 14.45 5.22 18.94
C SER A 139 13.69 6.50 19.32
N GLU A 140 14.20 7.67 18.93
CA GLU A 140 13.45 8.93 19.00
C GLU A 140 11.99 8.66 18.67
N ARG A 141 11.10 8.87 19.65
CA ARG A 141 9.67 8.67 19.42
C ARG A 141 9.26 9.65 18.33
N LYS A 142 8.66 9.12 17.28
CA LYS A 142 8.16 9.96 16.19
C LYS A 142 7.07 10.85 16.76
N ARG A 143 7.31 12.16 16.78
CA ARG A 143 6.34 13.15 17.22
C ARG A 143 5.22 13.22 16.19
N VAL A 144 3.97 13.03 16.63
CA VAL A 144 2.81 12.95 15.73
C VAL A 144 1.70 13.92 16.11
N LEU A 145 1.11 14.55 15.11
CA LEU A 145 -0.16 15.27 15.23
C LEU A 145 -1.30 14.42 14.68
N ILE A 146 -2.44 14.44 15.37
CA ILE A 146 -3.64 13.71 14.95
C ILE A 146 -4.67 14.72 14.45
N TYR A 147 -4.97 14.69 13.16
CA TYR A 147 -6.02 15.54 12.58
C TYR A 147 -7.38 14.85 12.78
N GLY A 148 -8.28 15.50 13.52
CA GLY A 148 -9.56 14.99 13.99
C GLY A 148 -9.51 14.64 15.47
N ALA A 149 -10.18 15.44 16.30
CA ALA A 149 -10.36 15.25 17.74
C ALA A 149 -11.61 14.40 18.09
N GLY A 150 -12.28 13.84 17.08
CA GLY A 150 -13.43 12.94 17.21
C GLY A 150 -13.08 11.54 17.72
N ASN A 151 -14.05 10.62 17.68
CA ASN A 151 -13.89 9.27 18.25
C ASN A 151 -12.71 8.49 17.67
N ALA A 152 -12.54 8.52 16.34
CA ALA A 152 -11.43 7.83 15.66
C ALA A 152 -10.06 8.37 16.10
N GLY A 153 -9.89 9.69 16.15
CA GLY A 153 -8.65 10.31 16.63
C GLY A 153 -8.36 10.03 18.10
N ARG A 154 -9.38 10.06 18.97
CA ARG A 154 -9.22 9.71 20.39
C ARG A 154 -8.76 8.28 20.60
N GLN A 155 -9.35 7.32 19.87
CA GLN A 155 -8.94 5.92 19.93
C GLN A 155 -7.50 5.73 19.41
N LEU A 156 -7.16 6.41 18.32
CA LEU A 156 -5.80 6.41 17.77
C LEU A 156 -4.79 6.95 18.79
N ALA A 157 -5.10 8.06 19.47
CA ALA A 157 -4.21 8.64 20.49
C ALA A 157 -3.95 7.68 21.66
N VAL A 158 -4.97 6.94 22.10
CA VAL A 158 -4.82 5.90 23.14
C VAL A 158 -3.92 4.77 22.64
N ALA A 159 -4.13 4.29 21.42
CA ALA A 159 -3.31 3.23 20.83
C ALA A 159 -1.83 3.66 20.67
N LEU A 160 -1.59 4.88 20.18
CA LEU A 160 -0.23 5.41 19.99
C LEU A 160 0.53 5.58 21.31
N ARG A 161 -0.15 6.04 22.36
CA ARG A 161 0.45 6.19 23.70
C ARG A 161 0.79 4.86 24.37
N ALA A 162 0.08 3.79 24.03
CA ALA A 162 0.41 2.45 24.49
C ALA A 162 1.67 1.90 23.81
N GLY A 163 1.98 2.37 22.60
CA GLY A 163 3.20 2.07 21.86
C GLY A 163 4.43 2.85 22.36
N HIS A 164 5.62 2.41 21.93
CA HIS A 164 6.88 3.09 22.21
C HIS A 164 7.47 3.83 21.00
N GLU A 165 6.81 3.75 19.85
CA GLU A 165 7.30 4.29 18.58
C GLU A 165 6.84 5.74 18.33
N TYR A 166 5.66 6.10 18.84
CA TYR A 166 5.03 7.39 18.56
C TYR A 166 4.82 8.21 19.83
N GLU A 167 4.90 9.53 19.69
CA GLU A 167 4.56 10.50 20.73
C GLU A 167 3.50 11.48 20.20
N PRO A 168 2.22 11.28 20.54
CA PRO A 168 1.17 12.22 20.17
C PRO A 168 1.37 13.56 20.87
N ILE A 169 1.55 14.64 20.10
CA ILE A 169 1.76 16.01 20.58
C ILE A 169 0.43 16.74 20.80
N GLY A 170 -0.55 16.46 19.95
CA GLY A 170 -1.83 17.17 19.97
C GLY A 170 -2.81 16.69 18.92
N PHE A 171 -4.03 17.22 19.02
CA PHE A 171 -5.04 17.11 17.99
C PHE A 171 -5.11 18.39 17.16
N VAL A 172 -5.56 18.29 15.91
CA VAL A 172 -5.99 19.42 15.10
C VAL A 172 -7.44 19.19 14.72
N ASP A 173 -8.33 20.16 14.90
CA ASP A 173 -9.74 20.01 14.54
C ASP A 173 -10.33 21.32 13.98
N ASP A 174 -11.20 21.19 12.99
CA ASP A 174 -11.91 22.32 12.36
C ASP A 174 -13.02 22.87 13.25
N ALA A 175 -13.59 22.04 14.14
CA ALA A 175 -14.65 22.44 15.03
C ALA A 175 -14.13 23.44 16.07
N VAL A 176 -14.56 24.70 15.96
CA VAL A 176 -14.17 25.81 16.85
C VAL A 176 -14.42 25.48 18.32
N GLU A 177 -15.49 24.74 18.60
CA GLU A 177 -15.84 24.26 19.95
C GLU A 177 -14.85 23.25 20.56
N GLN A 178 -14.08 22.53 19.73
CA GLN A 178 -13.06 21.60 20.20
C GLN A 178 -11.70 22.30 20.40
N GLN A 179 -11.45 23.41 19.69
CA GLN A 179 -10.16 24.11 19.70
C GLN A 179 -9.82 24.68 21.08
N GLY A 180 -8.57 24.54 21.51
CA GLY A 180 -8.09 24.97 22.83
C GLY A 180 -8.40 24.00 23.97
N LEU A 181 -9.31 23.03 23.78
CA LEU A 181 -9.58 22.01 24.78
C LEU A 181 -8.39 21.06 24.96
N GLN A 182 -8.37 20.36 26.11
CA GLN A 182 -7.46 19.24 26.34
C GLN A 182 -8.26 17.93 26.37
N ILE A 183 -7.92 17.01 25.48
CA ILE A 183 -8.55 15.69 25.38
C ILE A 183 -7.50 14.64 25.72
N GLY A 184 -7.70 13.92 26.83
CA GLY A 184 -6.71 12.98 27.34
C GLY A 184 -5.35 13.63 27.64
N GLY A 185 -5.29 14.92 27.95
CA GLY A 185 -4.05 15.66 28.17
C GLY A 185 -3.30 16.08 26.89
N LEU A 186 -3.91 15.93 25.70
CA LEU A 186 -3.44 16.51 24.45
C LEU A 186 -4.26 17.75 24.12
N LYS A 187 -3.59 18.85 23.75
CA LYS A 187 -4.28 20.07 23.32
C LYS A 187 -4.84 19.92 21.92
N VAL A 188 -6.01 20.50 21.66
CA VAL A 188 -6.60 20.63 20.33
C VAL A 188 -6.21 21.99 19.75
N PHE A 189 -5.54 21.98 18.59
CA PHE A 189 -5.10 23.16 17.84
C PHE A 189 -6.08 23.47 16.71
N SER A 190 -6.13 24.74 16.29
CA SER A 190 -6.82 25.12 15.05
C SER A 190 -6.00 24.74 13.81
N ASN A 191 -6.64 24.72 12.64
CA ASN A 191 -5.97 24.47 11.37
C ASN A 191 -4.86 25.49 11.08
N GLU A 192 -5.04 26.76 11.47
CA GLU A 192 -4.03 27.81 11.32
C GLU A 192 -2.81 27.58 12.22
N GLN A 193 -3.03 27.09 13.44
CA GLN A 193 -1.97 26.78 14.39
C GLN A 193 -1.18 25.53 14.01
N MET A 194 -1.77 24.62 13.22
CA MET A 194 -1.15 23.36 12.81
C MET A 194 0.24 23.57 12.20
N LEU A 195 0.37 24.50 11.26
CA LEU A 195 1.63 24.78 10.57
C LEU A 195 2.73 25.19 11.55
N GLN A 196 2.40 26.11 12.46
CA GLN A 196 3.33 26.60 13.49
C GLN A 196 3.73 25.48 14.45
N GLN A 197 2.79 24.59 14.80
CA GLN A 197 3.09 23.46 15.68
C GLN A 197 3.95 22.40 15.00
N ILE A 198 3.77 22.16 13.70
CA ILE A 198 4.60 21.20 12.95
C ILE A 198 6.06 21.61 13.01
N GLU A 199 6.34 22.89 12.80
CA GLU A 199 7.70 23.44 12.82
C GLU A 199 8.25 23.57 14.26
N TYR A 200 7.48 24.15 15.18
CA TYR A 200 7.94 24.41 16.56
C TYR A 200 8.17 23.12 17.37
N GLN A 201 7.35 22.09 17.15
CA GLN A 201 7.44 20.82 17.88
C GLN A 201 8.18 19.73 17.08
N GLU A 202 8.77 20.06 15.93
CA GLU A 202 9.45 19.10 15.04
C GLU A 202 8.60 17.84 14.80
N VAL A 203 7.36 18.05 14.34
CA VAL A 203 6.41 16.96 14.09
C VAL A 203 6.87 16.18 12.87
N SER A 204 7.20 14.91 13.09
CA SER A 204 7.65 13.99 12.04
C SER A 204 6.50 13.45 11.18
N GLN A 205 5.27 13.39 11.73
CA GLN A 205 4.13 12.76 11.06
C GLN A 205 2.78 13.39 11.44
N VAL A 206 1.89 13.51 10.45
CA VAL A 206 0.48 13.89 10.63
C VAL A 206 -0.42 12.70 10.27
N LEU A 207 -1.29 12.32 11.21
CA LEU A 207 -2.23 11.22 11.06
C LEU A 207 -3.65 11.79 10.88
N LEU A 208 -4.22 11.66 9.69
CA LEU A 208 -5.59 12.08 9.39
C LEU A 208 -6.58 11.04 9.93
N ALA A 209 -7.14 11.30 11.11
CA ALA A 209 -8.12 10.47 11.81
C ALA A 209 -9.56 10.95 11.58
N ILE A 210 -9.88 11.25 10.32
CA ILE A 210 -11.17 11.74 9.84
C ILE A 210 -11.78 10.79 8.79
N PRO A 211 -12.06 9.52 9.13
CA PRO A 211 -12.53 8.52 8.16
C PRO A 211 -13.91 8.84 7.56
N SER A 212 -14.70 9.71 8.22
CA SER A 212 -16.00 10.17 7.73
C SER A 212 -15.94 11.44 6.87
N ALA A 213 -14.79 12.06 6.72
CA ALA A 213 -14.65 13.26 5.89
C ALA A 213 -14.83 12.91 4.41
N SER A 214 -15.38 13.86 3.64
CA SER A 214 -15.46 13.71 2.19
C SER A 214 -14.08 13.60 1.57
N ARG A 215 -14.00 12.95 0.41
CA ARG A 215 -12.75 12.82 -0.33
C ARG A 215 -12.14 14.19 -0.69
N SER A 216 -12.97 15.14 -1.12
CA SER A 216 -12.60 16.54 -1.34
C SER A 216 -11.85 17.13 -0.14
N ARG A 217 -12.38 16.96 1.07
CA ARG A 217 -11.77 17.50 2.30
C ARG A 217 -10.44 16.82 2.61
N GLN A 218 -10.33 15.51 2.43
CA GLN A 218 -9.06 14.79 2.61
C GLN A 218 -7.99 15.30 1.63
N ILE A 219 -8.35 15.50 0.36
CA ILE A 219 -7.47 16.06 -0.66
C ILE A 219 -7.00 17.48 -0.29
N GLU A 220 -7.92 18.32 0.17
CA GLU A 220 -7.63 19.69 0.61
C GLU A 220 -6.57 19.70 1.72
N LEU A 221 -6.73 18.85 2.74
CA LEU A 221 -5.78 18.74 3.85
C LEU A 221 -4.43 18.19 3.42
N VAL A 222 -4.41 17.19 2.54
CA VAL A 222 -3.16 16.68 1.96
C VAL A 222 -2.44 17.79 1.17
N ASN A 223 -3.16 18.61 0.40
CA ASN A 223 -2.58 19.75 -0.33
C ASN A 223 -2.03 20.82 0.63
N GLN A 224 -2.66 21.06 1.78
CA GLN A 224 -2.18 22.00 2.80
C GLN A 224 -0.90 21.52 3.50
N LEU A 225 -0.77 20.21 3.68
CA LEU A 225 0.38 19.57 4.35
C LEU A 225 1.56 19.29 3.41
N GLU A 226 1.31 19.18 2.11
CA GLU A 226 2.31 18.86 1.08
C GLU A 226 3.57 19.75 1.14
N PRO A 227 3.50 21.07 1.34
CA PRO A 227 4.69 21.92 1.36
C PRO A 227 5.61 21.72 2.59
N LEU A 228 5.14 21.03 3.64
CA LEU A 228 5.80 20.99 4.95
C LEU A 228 6.80 19.84 5.11
N ALA A 229 6.95 18.98 4.10
CA ALA A 229 7.79 17.79 4.14
C ALA A 229 7.55 16.91 5.39
N VAL A 230 6.29 16.76 5.79
CA VAL A 230 5.87 15.93 6.92
C VAL A 230 5.24 14.63 6.42
N GLU A 231 5.50 13.50 7.09
CA GLU A 231 4.91 12.22 6.69
C GLU A 231 3.39 12.29 6.93
N VAL A 232 2.57 12.12 5.89
CA VAL A 232 1.10 12.13 6.02
C VAL A 232 0.55 10.72 5.88
N ARG A 233 -0.23 10.26 6.87
CA ARG A 233 -0.97 9.00 6.79
C ARG A 233 -2.44 9.20 7.12
N ILE A 234 -3.29 8.38 6.53
CA ILE A 234 -4.75 8.45 6.65
C ILE A 234 -5.25 7.20 7.36
N LEU A 235 -6.09 7.39 8.37
CA LEU A 235 -6.75 6.29 9.05
C LEU A 235 -7.90 5.75 8.17
N PRO A 236 -7.89 4.46 7.81
CA PRO A 236 -8.98 3.87 7.02
C PRO A 236 -10.31 3.89 7.79
N SER A 237 -11.43 3.88 7.06
CA SER A 237 -12.74 3.71 7.68
C SER A 237 -12.95 2.25 8.12
N MET A 238 -13.90 2.03 9.04
CA MET A 238 -14.25 0.66 9.46
C MET A 238 -14.73 -0.21 8.29
N ALA A 239 -15.38 0.37 7.27
CA ALA A 239 -15.79 -0.36 6.07
C ALA A 239 -14.57 -0.80 5.23
N ASP A 240 -13.51 0.01 5.19
CA ASP A 240 -12.28 -0.33 4.46
C ASP A 240 -11.50 -1.47 5.14
N LEU A 241 -11.51 -1.49 6.48
CA LEU A 241 -10.85 -2.53 7.28
C LEU A 241 -11.51 -3.91 7.16
N VAL A 242 -12.82 -3.97 6.89
CA VAL A 242 -13.54 -5.24 6.70
C VAL A 242 -13.17 -5.90 5.36
N ASN A 243 -12.83 -5.10 4.34
CA ASN A 243 -12.46 -5.58 3.00
C ASN A 243 -10.97 -5.89 2.82
N THR A 244 -10.13 -5.65 3.83
CA THR A 244 -8.70 -5.98 3.78
C THR A 244 -8.37 -7.04 4.82
N GLU A 245 -7.93 -8.22 4.37
CA GLU A 245 -7.56 -9.31 5.26
C GLU A 245 -6.59 -8.85 6.36
N ILE A 246 -7.06 -8.98 7.61
CA ILE A 246 -6.30 -9.17 8.86
C ILE A 246 -4.96 -8.41 8.89
N ARG A 247 -5.02 -7.09 8.96
CA ARG A 247 -3.89 -6.27 9.43
C ARG A 247 -4.32 -5.45 10.65
N PRO A 248 -3.37 -5.11 11.56
CA PRO A 248 -3.62 -4.09 12.58
C PRO A 248 -4.16 -2.82 11.91
N ILE A 249 -4.88 -1.98 12.65
CA ILE A 249 -5.32 -0.65 12.18
C ILE A 249 -4.07 0.20 11.90
N GLU A 250 -3.52 0.05 10.70
CA GLU A 250 -2.37 0.79 10.22
C GLU A 250 -2.88 1.95 9.38
N ALA A 251 -2.50 3.17 9.76
CA ALA A 251 -2.74 4.33 8.92
C ALA A 251 -2.04 4.12 7.57
N ARG A 252 -2.78 4.24 6.47
CA ARG A 252 -2.24 4.06 5.12
C ARG A 252 -1.51 5.32 4.66
N GLN A 253 -0.53 5.15 3.78
CA GLN A 253 0.04 6.29 3.05
C GLN A 253 -1.02 6.99 2.18
N VAL A 254 -0.75 8.24 1.82
CA VAL A 254 -1.56 9.00 0.87
C VAL A 254 -1.76 8.18 -0.41
N GLY A 255 -3.04 8.01 -0.75
CA GLY A 255 -3.51 7.23 -1.88
C GLY A 255 -3.20 7.96 -3.19
N VAL A 256 -3.18 7.21 -4.29
CA VAL A 256 -2.74 7.79 -5.57
C VAL A 256 -3.71 8.86 -6.10
N ASP A 257 -4.99 8.69 -5.80
CA ASP A 257 -6.05 9.62 -6.17
C ASP A 257 -5.93 10.95 -5.39
N GLU A 258 -5.44 10.90 -4.14
CA GLU A 258 -5.19 12.09 -3.32
C GLU A 258 -3.99 12.89 -3.83
N LEU A 259 -2.99 12.21 -4.43
CA LEU A 259 -1.85 12.86 -5.07
C LEU A 259 -2.24 13.70 -6.30
N LEU A 260 -3.37 13.40 -6.95
CA LEU A 260 -3.86 14.18 -8.09
C LEU A 260 -4.45 15.53 -7.70
N GLY A 261 -4.89 15.69 -6.45
CA GLY A 261 -5.50 16.94 -6.01
C GLY A 261 -6.88 17.24 -6.62
N ARG A 262 -7.56 16.25 -7.24
CA ARG A 262 -8.90 16.42 -7.85
C ARG A 262 -9.85 15.29 -7.49
N GLU A 263 -11.15 15.58 -7.49
CA GLU A 263 -12.17 14.54 -7.35
C GLU A 263 -12.38 13.75 -8.66
N PRO A 264 -12.69 12.44 -8.57
CA PRO A 264 -13.18 11.68 -9.71
C PRO A 264 -14.54 12.17 -10.19
N VAL A 265 -14.81 11.99 -11.48
CA VAL A 265 -16.11 12.30 -12.07
C VAL A 265 -17.17 11.30 -11.55
N PRO A 266 -18.33 11.76 -11.04
CA PRO A 266 -19.38 10.85 -10.60
C PRO A 266 -19.98 10.08 -11.79
N PRO A 267 -20.19 8.75 -11.68
CA PRO A 267 -20.69 7.96 -12.79
C PRO A 267 -22.19 8.12 -13.03
N ASN A 268 -22.61 8.07 -14.30
CA ASN A 268 -24.01 7.93 -14.68
C ASN A 268 -24.44 6.47 -14.52
N LYS A 269 -25.30 6.21 -13.53
CA LYS A 269 -25.77 4.86 -13.18
C LYS A 269 -26.54 4.18 -14.31
N GLU A 270 -27.28 4.93 -15.12
CA GLU A 270 -28.05 4.35 -16.23
C GLU A 270 -27.12 3.81 -17.32
N LEU A 271 -26.11 4.58 -17.68
CA LEU A 271 -25.09 4.18 -18.66
C LEU A 271 -24.26 2.99 -18.17
N LEU A 272 -23.95 2.92 -16.87
CA LEU A 272 -23.26 1.77 -16.30
C LEU A 272 -24.07 0.47 -16.43
N ARG A 273 -25.40 0.53 -16.30
CA ARG A 273 -26.25 -0.67 -16.25
C ARG A 273 -26.69 -1.16 -17.62
N ARG A 274 -26.82 -0.28 -18.62
CA ARG A 274 -27.41 -0.57 -19.94
C ARG A 274 -26.87 -1.84 -20.63
N ASN A 275 -25.56 -2.08 -20.57
CA ASN A 275 -24.91 -3.24 -21.20
C ASN A 275 -24.44 -4.30 -20.21
N ILE A 276 -24.80 -4.19 -18.93
CA ILE A 276 -24.30 -5.08 -17.87
C ILE A 276 -25.44 -5.77 -17.12
N SER A 277 -26.43 -5.02 -16.66
CA SER A 277 -27.47 -5.55 -15.76
C SER A 277 -28.24 -6.69 -16.42
N GLY A 278 -28.22 -7.87 -15.80
CA GLY A 278 -28.89 -9.07 -16.31
C GLY A 278 -28.30 -9.67 -17.59
N LYS A 279 -27.13 -9.21 -18.05
CA LYS A 279 -26.45 -9.69 -19.26
C LYS A 279 -25.26 -10.58 -18.91
N VAL A 280 -24.84 -11.40 -19.87
CA VAL A 280 -23.57 -12.13 -19.81
C VAL A 280 -22.46 -11.24 -20.34
N VAL A 281 -21.50 -10.91 -19.49
CA VAL A 281 -20.38 -10.02 -19.82
C VAL A 281 -19.07 -10.81 -19.81
N MET A 282 -18.23 -10.60 -20.81
CA MET A 282 -16.90 -11.18 -20.87
C MET A 282 -15.84 -10.08 -20.79
N VAL A 283 -14.81 -10.29 -19.99
CA VAL A 283 -13.62 -9.42 -19.93
C VAL A 283 -12.42 -10.25 -20.34
N THR A 284 -11.68 -9.81 -21.37
CA THR A 284 -10.38 -10.41 -21.70
C THR A 284 -9.26 -9.60 -21.05
N GLY A 285 -8.19 -10.28 -20.63
CA GLY A 285 -7.18 -9.66 -19.77
C GLY A 285 -7.74 -9.35 -18.37
N ALA A 286 -8.65 -10.20 -17.90
CA ALA A 286 -9.44 -10.00 -16.68
C ALA A 286 -8.58 -9.87 -15.40
N GLY A 287 -7.37 -10.42 -15.39
CA GLY A 287 -6.44 -10.31 -14.26
C GLY A 287 -5.52 -9.08 -14.33
N GLY A 288 -5.51 -8.35 -15.46
CA GLY A 288 -4.73 -7.11 -15.63
C GLY A 288 -5.30 -5.94 -14.82
N SER A 289 -4.53 -4.85 -14.65
CA SER A 289 -4.96 -3.72 -13.79
C SER A 289 -6.31 -3.11 -14.19
N ILE A 290 -6.55 -2.91 -15.49
CA ILE A 290 -7.82 -2.37 -16.01
C ILE A 290 -8.89 -3.46 -16.09
N GLY A 291 -8.54 -4.66 -16.57
CA GLY A 291 -9.47 -5.79 -16.67
C GLY A 291 -10.06 -6.18 -15.31
N ALA A 292 -9.22 -6.29 -14.29
CA ALA A 292 -9.66 -6.60 -12.93
C ALA A 292 -10.63 -5.54 -12.39
N GLU A 293 -10.33 -4.26 -12.61
CA GLU A 293 -11.24 -3.20 -12.20
C GLU A 293 -12.54 -3.19 -13.00
N LEU A 294 -12.50 -3.45 -14.31
CA LEU A 294 -13.71 -3.64 -15.11
C LEU A 294 -14.56 -4.75 -14.50
N CYS A 295 -13.97 -5.89 -14.14
CA CYS A 295 -14.69 -6.98 -13.49
C CYS A 295 -15.35 -6.55 -12.17
N ARG A 296 -14.64 -5.79 -11.32
CA ARG A 296 -15.20 -5.22 -10.07
C ARG A 296 -16.37 -4.28 -10.34
N GLN A 297 -16.25 -3.39 -11.33
CA GLN A 297 -17.31 -2.45 -11.69
C GLN A 297 -18.50 -3.18 -12.33
N ILE A 298 -18.26 -4.22 -13.13
CA ILE A 298 -19.29 -5.04 -13.75
C ILE A 298 -20.11 -5.76 -12.68
N ILE A 299 -19.49 -6.45 -11.71
CA ILE A 299 -20.21 -7.14 -10.62
C ILE A 299 -21.13 -6.21 -9.83
N LYS A 300 -20.70 -4.98 -9.55
CA LYS A 300 -21.52 -3.97 -8.85
C LYS A 300 -22.79 -3.59 -9.63
N ASN A 301 -22.82 -3.82 -10.94
CA ASN A 301 -23.96 -3.56 -11.81
C ASN A 301 -24.79 -4.83 -12.12
N GLN A 302 -24.56 -5.93 -11.40
CA GLN A 302 -25.39 -7.14 -11.38
C GLN A 302 -25.64 -7.78 -12.76
N PRO A 303 -24.59 -8.27 -13.44
CA PRO A 303 -24.74 -9.14 -14.61
C PRO A 303 -25.37 -10.48 -14.24
N SER A 304 -25.91 -11.20 -15.23
CA SER A 304 -26.35 -12.58 -15.00
C SER A 304 -25.14 -13.53 -14.88
N ALA A 305 -24.11 -13.29 -15.69
CA ALA A 305 -22.83 -13.99 -15.59
C ALA A 305 -21.65 -13.10 -16.00
N LEU A 306 -20.48 -13.37 -15.42
CA LEU A 306 -19.22 -12.74 -15.76
C LEU A 306 -18.18 -13.80 -16.16
N VAL A 307 -17.71 -13.73 -17.41
CA VAL A 307 -16.64 -14.58 -17.95
C VAL A 307 -15.31 -13.84 -17.84
N LEU A 308 -14.38 -14.40 -17.06
CA LEU A 308 -13.04 -13.86 -16.84
C LEU A 308 -12.06 -14.59 -17.79
N TYR A 309 -11.70 -13.98 -18.90
CA TYR A 309 -10.77 -14.58 -19.87
C TYR A 309 -9.36 -14.01 -19.71
N GLU A 310 -8.39 -14.85 -19.38
CA GLU A 310 -7.05 -14.40 -19.03
C GLU A 310 -5.99 -15.44 -19.42
N LEU A 311 -4.82 -14.97 -19.84
CA LEU A 311 -3.69 -15.82 -20.21
C LEU A 311 -2.88 -16.23 -18.97
N SER A 312 -2.73 -15.33 -18.01
CA SER A 312 -1.98 -15.58 -16.78
C SER A 312 -2.84 -16.33 -15.75
N GLU A 313 -2.48 -17.58 -15.46
CA GLU A 313 -3.12 -18.40 -14.43
C GLU A 313 -3.16 -17.67 -13.07
N PHE A 314 -2.03 -17.11 -12.64
CA PHE A 314 -1.94 -16.40 -11.36
C PHE A 314 -2.89 -15.19 -11.31
N ALA A 315 -2.92 -14.39 -12.39
CA ALA A 315 -3.77 -13.20 -12.44
C ALA A 315 -5.26 -13.59 -12.47
N LEU A 316 -5.61 -14.64 -13.22
CA LEU A 316 -6.96 -15.20 -13.29
C LEU A 316 -7.44 -15.70 -11.93
N TYR A 317 -6.63 -16.53 -11.26
CA TYR A 317 -6.94 -17.04 -9.92
C TYR A 317 -7.12 -15.90 -8.92
N SER A 318 -6.22 -14.91 -8.95
CA SER A 318 -6.25 -13.79 -8.01
C SER A 318 -7.55 -12.98 -8.12
N ILE A 319 -7.96 -12.63 -9.35
CA ILE A 319 -9.19 -11.88 -9.55
C ILE A 319 -10.42 -12.75 -9.27
N GLU A 320 -10.41 -14.03 -9.62
CA GLU A 320 -11.51 -14.94 -9.34
C GLU A 320 -11.81 -15.02 -7.83
N GLN A 321 -10.79 -15.27 -7.00
CA GLN A 321 -10.96 -15.38 -5.55
C GLN A 321 -11.50 -14.08 -4.94
N GLU A 322 -10.98 -12.93 -5.38
CA GLU A 322 -11.45 -11.62 -4.94
C GLU A 322 -12.94 -11.41 -5.24
N LEU A 323 -13.37 -11.75 -6.46
CA LEU A 323 -14.76 -11.56 -6.88
C LEU A 323 -15.70 -12.57 -6.23
N ILE A 324 -15.28 -13.83 -6.02
CA ILE A 324 -16.07 -14.83 -5.27
C ILE A 324 -16.38 -14.32 -3.86
N HIS A 325 -15.39 -13.74 -3.18
CA HIS A 325 -15.59 -13.17 -1.85
C HIS A 325 -16.60 -12.02 -1.90
N THR A 326 -16.41 -11.10 -2.85
CA THR A 326 -17.30 -9.95 -3.05
C THR A 326 -18.75 -10.36 -3.33
N ILE A 327 -18.96 -11.36 -4.20
CA ILE A 327 -20.29 -11.89 -4.54
C ILE A 327 -20.96 -12.47 -3.29
N ARG A 328 -20.22 -13.27 -2.51
CA ARG A 328 -20.73 -13.92 -1.30
C ARG A 328 -21.10 -12.89 -0.23
N ASP A 329 -20.23 -11.94 0.06
CA ASP A 329 -20.42 -10.97 1.14
C ASP A 329 -21.57 -10.00 0.86
N GLN A 330 -21.78 -9.66 -0.42
CA GLN A 330 -22.87 -8.79 -0.84
C GLN A 330 -24.17 -9.55 -1.17
N GLY A 331 -24.17 -10.89 -1.09
CA GLY A 331 -25.34 -11.71 -1.42
C GLY A 331 -25.81 -11.55 -2.86
N LEU A 332 -24.87 -11.40 -3.81
CA LEU A 332 -25.18 -11.22 -5.23
C LEU A 332 -25.43 -12.58 -5.90
N ASP A 333 -26.40 -12.63 -6.82
CA ASP A 333 -26.69 -13.80 -7.64
C ASP A 333 -26.06 -13.62 -9.02
N ILE A 334 -24.77 -13.98 -9.14
CA ILE A 334 -23.95 -13.80 -10.34
C ILE A 334 -23.17 -15.09 -10.60
N SER A 335 -23.28 -15.65 -11.80
CA SER A 335 -22.43 -16.77 -12.22
C SER A 335 -21.05 -16.28 -12.65
N LEU A 336 -19.99 -16.77 -12.01
CA LEU A 336 -18.60 -16.40 -12.34
C LEU A 336 -17.90 -17.55 -13.07
N HIS A 337 -17.28 -17.27 -14.21
CA HIS A 337 -16.62 -18.27 -15.06
C HIS A 337 -15.16 -17.89 -15.36
N PRO A 338 -14.17 -18.44 -14.62
CA PRO A 338 -12.77 -18.25 -14.96
C PRO A 338 -12.38 -19.10 -16.18
N VAL A 339 -11.78 -18.47 -17.20
CA VAL A 339 -11.37 -19.14 -18.44
C VAL A 339 -9.93 -18.78 -18.75
N LEU A 340 -9.04 -19.77 -18.61
CA LEU A 340 -7.65 -19.64 -19.02
C LEU A 340 -7.54 -19.71 -20.55
N GLY A 341 -6.91 -18.74 -21.21
CA GLY A 341 -6.71 -18.77 -22.64
C GLY A 341 -6.01 -17.52 -23.21
N SER A 342 -5.37 -17.69 -24.37
CA SER A 342 -4.83 -16.58 -25.15
C SER A 342 -5.89 -15.97 -26.04
N VAL A 343 -5.85 -14.65 -26.23
CA VAL A 343 -6.71 -13.94 -27.20
C VAL A 343 -6.31 -14.22 -28.65
N GLN A 344 -5.12 -14.80 -28.87
CA GLN A 344 -4.70 -15.25 -30.20
C GLN A 344 -5.43 -16.52 -30.67
N ASN A 345 -6.13 -17.23 -29.76
CA ASN A 345 -6.86 -18.45 -30.10
C ASN A 345 -8.33 -18.13 -30.41
N GLU A 346 -8.60 -17.77 -31.66
CA GLU A 346 -9.94 -17.44 -32.17
C GLU A 346 -10.95 -18.57 -31.91
N MET A 347 -10.61 -19.83 -32.22
CA MET A 347 -11.51 -20.97 -32.03
C MET A 347 -11.97 -21.11 -30.57
N ARG A 348 -11.07 -20.91 -29.62
CA ARG A 348 -11.40 -20.95 -28.18
C ARG A 348 -12.28 -19.77 -27.78
N LEU A 349 -11.98 -18.57 -28.27
CA LEU A 349 -12.80 -17.38 -28.01
C LEU A 349 -14.22 -17.59 -28.52
N THR A 350 -14.39 -18.04 -29.76
CA THR A 350 -15.71 -18.34 -30.37
C THR A 350 -16.46 -19.38 -29.54
N ALA A 351 -15.82 -20.50 -29.20
CA ALA A 351 -16.45 -21.57 -28.43
C ALA A 351 -16.95 -21.07 -27.05
N ILE A 352 -16.18 -20.21 -26.38
CA ILE A 352 -16.55 -19.64 -25.07
C ILE A 352 -17.66 -18.61 -25.21
N MET A 353 -17.54 -17.67 -26.16
CA MET A 353 -18.55 -16.64 -26.39
C MET A 353 -19.90 -17.25 -26.75
N SER A 354 -19.93 -18.27 -27.62
CA SER A 354 -21.15 -18.99 -27.98
C SER A 354 -21.70 -19.84 -26.83
N ARG A 355 -20.84 -20.57 -26.09
CA ARG A 355 -21.29 -21.45 -24.99
C ARG A 355 -22.01 -20.69 -23.87
N TYR A 356 -21.56 -19.47 -23.58
CA TYR A 356 -22.13 -18.61 -22.54
C TYR A 356 -23.08 -17.55 -23.09
N GLU A 357 -23.31 -17.49 -24.40
CA GLU A 357 -24.17 -16.49 -25.04
C GLU A 357 -23.79 -15.06 -24.63
N VAL A 358 -22.50 -14.72 -24.75
CA VAL A 358 -21.95 -13.44 -24.29
C VAL A 358 -22.62 -12.27 -25.01
N ASN A 359 -23.23 -11.35 -24.25
CA ASN A 359 -23.84 -10.15 -24.81
C ASN A 359 -22.81 -9.03 -25.06
N SER A 360 -21.82 -8.89 -24.18
CA SER A 360 -20.86 -7.79 -24.25
C SER A 360 -19.46 -8.22 -23.89
N VAL A 361 -18.48 -7.82 -24.70
CA VAL A 361 -17.05 -8.07 -24.49
C VAL A 361 -16.34 -6.76 -24.18
N TYR A 362 -15.61 -6.73 -23.07
CA TYR A 362 -14.64 -5.67 -22.76
C TYR A 362 -13.22 -6.23 -22.97
N HIS A 363 -12.54 -5.75 -24.02
CA HIS A 363 -11.24 -6.25 -24.44
C HIS A 363 -10.08 -5.44 -23.84
N ALA A 364 -9.50 -5.96 -22.75
CA ALA A 364 -8.40 -5.32 -22.01
C ALA A 364 -7.07 -6.11 -22.09
N ALA A 365 -7.02 -7.24 -22.81
CA ALA A 365 -5.79 -8.01 -23.01
C ALA A 365 -4.87 -7.29 -23.99
N ALA A 366 -3.69 -6.86 -23.53
CA ALA A 366 -2.65 -6.26 -24.38
C ALA A 366 -1.29 -6.23 -23.66
N TYR A 367 -0.21 -6.22 -24.42
CA TYR A 367 1.11 -5.79 -23.95
C TYR A 367 1.20 -4.27 -24.03
N LYS A 368 1.53 -3.63 -22.91
CA LYS A 368 1.50 -2.16 -22.74
C LYS A 368 2.86 -1.51 -22.45
N HIS A 369 3.87 -2.30 -22.14
CA HIS A 369 5.17 -1.79 -21.71
C HIS A 369 5.98 -1.39 -22.95
N VAL A 370 6.06 -0.09 -23.25
CA VAL A 370 6.74 0.44 -24.45
C VAL A 370 8.11 -0.19 -24.64
N PRO A 371 9.07 -0.15 -23.68
CA PRO A 371 10.38 -0.76 -23.91
C PRO A 371 10.28 -2.24 -24.26
N LEU A 372 9.54 -3.04 -23.48
CA LEU A 372 9.44 -4.48 -23.73
C LEU A 372 8.89 -4.78 -25.13
N VAL A 373 7.92 -4.00 -25.61
CA VAL A 373 7.35 -4.19 -26.95
C VAL A 373 8.31 -3.70 -28.04
N GLU A 374 9.06 -2.61 -27.82
CA GLU A 374 10.11 -2.19 -28.77
C GLU A 374 11.21 -3.24 -28.95
N PHE A 375 11.54 -3.97 -27.89
CA PHE A 375 12.53 -5.06 -27.93
C PHE A 375 11.94 -6.40 -28.40
N ASN A 376 10.61 -6.49 -28.60
CA ASN A 376 9.89 -7.71 -28.97
C ASN A 376 8.74 -7.35 -29.95
N VAL A 377 9.10 -6.84 -31.12
CA VAL A 377 8.19 -6.22 -32.09
C VAL A 377 7.12 -7.21 -32.56
N THR A 378 7.55 -8.40 -32.98
CA THR A 378 6.66 -9.47 -33.46
C THR A 378 5.63 -9.85 -32.40
N GLU A 379 6.06 -10.07 -31.16
CA GLU A 379 5.16 -10.43 -30.04
C GLU A 379 4.16 -9.33 -29.73
N GLY A 380 4.59 -8.06 -29.81
CA GLY A 380 3.71 -6.91 -29.70
C GLY A 380 2.57 -6.94 -30.72
N ILE A 381 2.90 -7.23 -31.98
CA ILE A 381 1.93 -7.28 -33.08
C ILE A 381 1.03 -8.51 -32.99
N LEU A 382 1.59 -9.70 -32.76
CA LEU A 382 0.80 -10.93 -32.58
C LEU A 382 -0.21 -10.79 -31.46
N ASN A 383 0.21 -10.28 -30.29
CA ASN A 383 -0.69 -10.17 -29.16
C ASN A 383 -1.69 -9.02 -29.29
N ASN A 384 -1.24 -7.81 -29.60
CA ASN A 384 -2.12 -6.63 -29.61
C ASN A 384 -2.96 -6.57 -30.88
N THR A 385 -2.36 -6.78 -32.05
CA THR A 385 -3.04 -6.66 -33.34
C THR A 385 -3.82 -7.94 -33.68
N PHE A 386 -3.13 -9.07 -33.84
CA PHE A 386 -3.79 -10.32 -34.22
C PHE A 386 -4.68 -10.88 -33.12
N GLY A 387 -4.32 -10.70 -31.84
CA GLY A 387 -5.19 -11.02 -30.71
C GLY A 387 -6.48 -10.21 -30.70
N THR A 388 -6.43 -8.91 -31.04
CA THR A 388 -7.64 -8.09 -31.19
C THR A 388 -8.48 -8.57 -32.38
N TYR A 389 -7.84 -8.87 -33.52
CA TYR A 389 -8.53 -9.39 -34.71
C TYR A 389 -9.29 -10.68 -34.39
N ALA A 390 -8.63 -11.65 -33.76
CA ALA A 390 -9.23 -12.93 -33.36
C ALA A 390 -10.40 -12.73 -32.37
N ALA A 391 -10.24 -11.86 -31.37
CA ALA A 391 -11.31 -11.55 -30.41
C ALA A 391 -12.52 -10.87 -31.06
N ALA A 392 -12.29 -9.95 -31.99
CA ALA A 392 -13.35 -9.25 -32.71
C ALA A 392 -14.06 -10.18 -33.71
N ALA A 393 -13.32 -11.03 -34.43
CA ALA A 393 -13.88 -12.03 -35.34
C ALA A 393 -14.75 -13.06 -34.59
N ALA A 394 -14.24 -13.57 -33.47
CA ALA A 394 -14.99 -14.46 -32.58
C ALA A 394 -16.28 -13.82 -32.05
N ALA A 395 -16.25 -12.53 -31.74
CA ALA A 395 -17.43 -11.79 -31.28
C ALA A 395 -18.50 -11.67 -32.36
N ILE A 396 -18.11 -11.44 -33.62
CA ILE A 396 -19.02 -11.41 -34.77
C ILE A 396 -19.66 -12.80 -34.97
N GLU A 397 -18.84 -13.86 -35.01
CA GLU A 397 -19.31 -15.23 -35.22
C GLU A 397 -20.25 -15.69 -34.09
N ALA A 398 -19.96 -15.32 -32.84
CA ALA A 398 -20.81 -15.65 -31.70
C ALA A 398 -22.03 -14.73 -31.54
N GLY A 399 -22.20 -13.71 -32.38
CA GLY A 399 -23.35 -12.79 -32.32
C GLY A 399 -23.35 -11.84 -31.12
N VAL A 400 -22.17 -11.50 -30.59
CA VAL A 400 -22.01 -10.55 -29.47
C VAL A 400 -22.60 -9.18 -29.84
N GLU A 401 -23.40 -8.56 -28.97
CA GLU A 401 -24.04 -7.27 -29.26
C GLU A 401 -23.05 -6.10 -29.25
N LEU A 402 -22.12 -6.09 -28.29
CA LEU A 402 -21.19 -5.00 -28.05
C LEU A 402 -19.77 -5.51 -27.78
N PHE A 403 -18.80 -4.94 -28.49
CA PHE A 403 -17.38 -5.15 -28.25
C PHE A 403 -16.70 -3.81 -27.97
N VAL A 404 -16.14 -3.67 -26.77
CA VAL A 404 -15.42 -2.46 -26.31
C VAL A 404 -13.93 -2.76 -26.22
N LEU A 405 -13.12 -2.09 -27.04
CA LEU A 405 -11.66 -2.14 -26.97
C LEU A 405 -11.14 -1.07 -26.01
N ILE A 406 -10.30 -1.50 -25.07
CA ILE A 406 -9.47 -0.60 -24.28
C ILE A 406 -8.28 -0.15 -25.13
N SER A 407 -8.25 1.13 -25.48
CA SER A 407 -7.16 1.78 -26.20
C SER A 407 -6.39 2.76 -25.32
N THR A 408 -5.50 3.54 -25.90
CA THR A 408 -4.52 4.36 -25.18
C THR A 408 -4.21 5.65 -25.94
N ASP A 409 -3.82 6.70 -25.22
CA ASP A 409 -3.28 7.93 -25.80
C ASP A 409 -2.07 7.67 -26.72
N LYS A 410 -1.29 6.63 -26.46
CA LYS A 410 -0.13 6.25 -27.30
C LYS A 410 -0.50 5.77 -28.71
N ALA A 411 -1.77 5.48 -28.96
CA ALA A 411 -2.27 5.18 -30.32
C ALA A 411 -2.42 6.43 -31.18
N VAL A 412 -2.37 7.63 -30.58
CA VAL A 412 -2.43 8.94 -31.26
C VAL A 412 -1.04 9.30 -31.78
N ARG A 413 -0.88 9.38 -33.11
CA ARG A 413 0.40 9.66 -33.81
C ARG A 413 1.57 8.89 -33.16
N PRO A 414 1.54 7.54 -33.18
CA PRO A 414 2.43 6.73 -32.37
C PRO A 414 3.90 6.99 -32.71
N THR A 415 4.77 6.87 -31.72
CA THR A 415 6.23 6.95 -31.89
C THR A 415 6.93 5.66 -31.48
N ASN A 416 6.15 4.61 -31.23
CA ASN A 416 6.58 3.31 -30.76
C ASN A 416 5.61 2.23 -31.29
N VAL A 417 6.12 1.02 -31.49
CA VAL A 417 5.41 -0.17 -31.96
C VAL A 417 4.24 -0.51 -31.04
N MET A 418 4.39 -0.32 -29.72
CA MET A 418 3.29 -0.55 -28.78
C MET A 418 2.07 0.32 -29.13
N GLY A 419 2.26 1.62 -29.29
CA GLY A 419 1.22 2.56 -29.71
C GLY A 419 0.67 2.24 -31.10
N ALA A 420 1.55 1.92 -32.06
CA ALA A 420 1.16 1.56 -33.42
C ALA A 420 0.30 0.29 -33.48
N SER A 421 0.64 -0.74 -32.70
CA SER A 421 -0.14 -1.98 -32.59
C SER A 421 -1.53 -1.74 -32.00
N LYS A 422 -1.64 -0.83 -31.01
CA LYS A 422 -2.94 -0.41 -30.47
C LYS A 422 -3.74 0.42 -31.45
N ARG A 423 -3.10 1.27 -32.26
CA ARG A 423 -3.78 1.99 -33.34
C ARG A 423 -4.27 1.02 -34.42
N MET A 424 -3.50 -0.01 -34.75
CA MET A 424 -3.95 -1.08 -35.65
C MET A 424 -5.16 -1.84 -35.10
N SER A 425 -5.18 -2.10 -33.78
CA SER A 425 -6.34 -2.68 -33.10
C SER A 425 -7.60 -1.85 -33.31
N GLU A 426 -7.50 -0.51 -33.27
CA GLU A 426 -8.64 0.38 -33.57
C GLU A 426 -9.05 0.29 -35.04
N LEU A 427 -8.09 0.30 -35.98
CA LEU A 427 -8.37 0.19 -37.42
C LEU A 427 -9.10 -1.12 -37.77
N ILE A 428 -8.73 -2.23 -37.12
CA ILE A 428 -9.41 -3.53 -37.26
C ILE A 428 -10.89 -3.39 -36.90
N LEU A 429 -11.18 -2.83 -35.72
CA LEU A 429 -12.55 -2.66 -35.24
C LEU A 429 -13.35 -1.68 -36.11
N GLN A 430 -12.73 -0.61 -36.59
CA GLN A 430 -13.36 0.33 -37.53
C GLN A 430 -13.72 -0.35 -38.84
N ALA A 431 -12.83 -1.14 -39.42
CA ALA A 431 -13.10 -1.87 -40.66
C ALA A 431 -14.20 -2.92 -40.47
N PHE A 432 -14.19 -3.65 -39.35
CA PHE A 432 -15.25 -4.61 -39.02
C PHE A 432 -16.60 -3.93 -38.81
N ALA A 433 -16.62 -2.73 -38.23
CA ALA A 433 -17.84 -1.92 -38.11
C ALA A 433 -18.42 -1.49 -39.47
N LEU A 434 -17.59 -1.38 -40.52
CA LEU A 434 -18.04 -1.07 -41.89
C LEU A 434 -18.57 -2.31 -42.64
N MET A 435 -18.31 -3.53 -42.15
CA MET A 435 -18.79 -4.74 -42.80
C MET A 435 -20.30 -4.93 -42.58
N GLN A 436 -21.06 -5.02 -43.67
CA GLN A 436 -22.53 -5.19 -43.61
C GLN A 436 -23.00 -6.48 -42.89
N LYS A 437 -22.13 -7.47 -42.73
CA LYS A 437 -22.43 -8.74 -42.05
C LYS A 437 -22.32 -8.67 -40.52
N SER A 438 -21.75 -7.61 -39.96
CA SER A 438 -21.54 -7.53 -38.51
C SER A 438 -22.78 -7.00 -37.79
N SER A 439 -23.42 -7.83 -36.96
CA SER A 439 -24.40 -7.37 -35.97
C SER A 439 -23.73 -6.82 -34.71
N THR A 440 -22.43 -7.12 -34.50
CA THR A 440 -21.66 -6.64 -33.37
C THR A 440 -21.32 -5.16 -33.53
N ARG A 441 -21.60 -4.40 -32.48
CA ARG A 441 -21.25 -2.99 -32.38
C ARG A 441 -19.87 -2.83 -31.76
N PHE A 442 -18.97 -2.17 -32.49
CA PHE A 442 -17.61 -1.91 -32.03
C PHE A 442 -17.46 -0.51 -31.45
N CYS A 443 -16.73 -0.41 -30.35
CA CYS A 443 -16.40 0.83 -29.64
C CYS A 443 -14.96 0.77 -29.16
N MET A 444 -14.22 1.86 -29.30
CA MET A 444 -12.85 1.99 -28.81
C MET A 444 -12.76 3.15 -27.84
N VAL A 445 -12.10 2.96 -26.69
CA VAL A 445 -11.98 4.01 -25.68
C VAL A 445 -10.52 4.32 -25.42
N ARG A 446 -10.07 5.51 -25.80
CA ARG A 446 -8.73 6.04 -25.52
C ARG A 446 -8.73 6.81 -24.21
N PHE A 447 -7.73 6.54 -23.39
CA PHE A 447 -7.40 7.34 -22.22
C PHE A 447 -5.91 7.28 -21.94
N GLY A 448 -5.44 8.25 -21.15
CA GLY A 448 -4.02 8.36 -20.81
C GLY A 448 -3.60 7.44 -19.68
N ASN A 449 -2.60 7.86 -18.91
CA ASN A 449 -2.05 7.04 -17.86
C ASN A 449 -3.06 6.83 -16.72
N VAL A 450 -3.06 5.62 -16.18
CA VAL A 450 -3.90 5.27 -15.04
C VAL A 450 -3.02 4.98 -13.83
N LEU A 451 -3.31 5.70 -12.75
CA LEU A 451 -2.51 5.71 -11.53
C LEU A 451 -2.54 4.40 -10.77
N GLY A 452 -1.38 3.99 -10.25
CA GLY A 452 -1.27 2.75 -9.48
C GLY A 452 -1.39 1.47 -10.30
N SER A 453 -1.48 1.57 -11.63
CA SER A 453 -1.47 0.39 -12.51
C SER A 453 -0.10 -0.32 -12.47
N SER A 454 -0.08 -1.62 -12.79
CA SER A 454 1.13 -2.43 -12.81
C SER A 454 2.19 -1.78 -13.70
N GLY A 455 3.40 -1.60 -13.16
CA GLY A 455 4.53 -1.00 -13.88
C GLY A 455 4.45 0.51 -14.10
N SER A 456 3.55 1.23 -13.42
CA SER A 456 3.48 2.70 -13.46
C SER A 456 4.56 3.38 -12.60
N VAL A 457 4.71 4.69 -12.80
CA VAL A 457 5.76 5.51 -12.16
C VAL A 457 5.60 5.61 -10.63
N VAL A 458 4.35 5.65 -10.13
CA VAL A 458 4.08 5.84 -8.69
C VAL A 458 4.63 4.68 -7.83
N PRO A 459 4.36 3.40 -8.14
CA PRO A 459 5.00 2.28 -7.44
C PRO A 459 6.54 2.34 -7.47
N VAL A 460 7.13 2.78 -8.58
CA VAL A 460 8.59 2.93 -8.71
C VAL A 460 9.11 4.01 -7.77
N PHE A 461 8.47 5.18 -7.73
CA PHE A 461 8.83 6.27 -6.83
C PHE A 461 8.68 5.87 -5.36
N ARG A 462 7.59 5.18 -4.98
CA ARG A 462 7.43 4.67 -3.62
C ARG A 462 8.59 3.76 -3.20
N LYS A 463 9.02 2.84 -4.08
CA LYS A 463 10.17 1.96 -3.82
C LYS A 463 11.47 2.74 -3.70
N GLN A 464 11.71 3.71 -4.60
CA GLN A 464 12.91 4.55 -4.57
C GLN A 464 12.98 5.41 -3.30
N ILE A 465 11.86 6.04 -2.91
CA ILE A 465 11.77 6.84 -1.67
C ILE A 465 12.01 5.97 -0.44
N ALA A 466 11.37 4.80 -0.37
CA ALA A 466 11.57 3.86 0.73
C ALA A 466 13.02 3.33 0.83
N ALA A 467 13.76 3.32 -0.29
CA ALA A 467 15.17 2.96 -0.33
C ALA A 467 16.13 4.13 -0.04
N GLY A 468 15.62 5.34 0.22
CA GLY A 468 16.41 6.55 0.49
C GLY A 468 16.78 7.37 -0.76
N GLY A 469 16.21 7.06 -1.91
CA GLY A 469 16.48 7.75 -3.18
C GLY A 469 17.77 7.31 -3.88
N PRO A 470 18.19 8.02 -4.95
CA PRO A 470 17.49 9.12 -5.60
C PRO A 470 16.22 8.66 -6.33
N VAL A 471 15.26 9.58 -6.52
CA VAL A 471 14.08 9.34 -7.35
C VAL A 471 14.45 9.64 -8.80
N LYS A 472 14.26 8.66 -9.70
CA LYS A 472 14.66 8.78 -11.11
C LYS A 472 13.49 9.26 -11.95
N VAL A 473 13.58 10.48 -12.48
CA VAL A 473 12.65 11.03 -13.46
C VAL A 473 13.30 10.92 -14.84
N THR A 474 12.53 10.67 -15.90
CA THR A 474 13.10 10.53 -17.25
C THR A 474 13.55 11.88 -17.82
N HIS A 475 12.69 12.91 -17.76
CA HIS A 475 13.01 14.24 -18.25
C HIS A 475 12.34 15.34 -17.39
N PRO A 476 12.96 16.52 -17.19
CA PRO A 476 12.40 17.60 -16.36
C PRO A 476 11.03 18.12 -16.86
N GLU A 477 10.83 18.15 -18.17
CA GLU A 477 9.61 18.69 -18.78
C GLU A 477 8.53 17.62 -19.04
N ILE A 478 8.77 16.35 -18.70
CA ILE A 478 7.83 15.28 -19.04
C ILE A 478 6.52 15.42 -18.27
N ASN A 479 5.41 15.41 -19.01
CA ASN A 479 4.07 15.47 -18.43
C ASN A 479 3.21 14.29 -18.87
N ARG A 480 2.25 13.91 -18.03
CA ARG A 480 1.30 12.84 -18.31
C ARG A 480 -0.07 13.22 -17.80
N PHE A 481 -1.09 12.77 -18.51
CA PHE A 481 -2.47 12.82 -18.07
C PHE A 481 -2.75 11.64 -17.13
N PHE A 482 -3.47 11.90 -16.05
CA PHE A 482 -3.75 10.87 -15.05
C PHE A 482 -5.21 10.80 -14.66
N MET A 483 -5.65 9.56 -14.47
CA MET A 483 -6.95 9.20 -13.95
C MET A 483 -6.80 8.02 -12.99
N THR A 484 -7.77 7.86 -12.10
CA THR A 484 -7.82 6.70 -11.20
C THR A 484 -8.29 5.46 -11.97
N ILE A 485 -7.89 4.25 -11.55
CA ILE A 485 -8.34 3.00 -12.19
C ILE A 485 -9.87 2.86 -12.15
N PRO A 486 -10.56 3.08 -11.00
CA PRO A 486 -12.02 2.99 -10.97
C PRO A 486 -12.71 4.01 -11.88
N GLU A 487 -12.21 5.26 -11.93
CA GLU A 487 -12.77 6.32 -12.79
C GLU A 487 -12.64 5.96 -14.27
N ALA A 488 -11.47 5.48 -14.70
CA ALA A 488 -11.24 5.07 -16.09
C ALA A 488 -12.17 3.91 -16.47
N SER A 489 -12.25 2.86 -15.66
CA SER A 489 -13.12 1.70 -15.94
C SER A 489 -14.61 2.07 -15.96
N GLN A 490 -15.06 2.98 -15.09
CA GLN A 490 -16.43 3.47 -15.13
C GLN A 490 -16.74 4.27 -16.40
N LEU A 491 -15.82 5.16 -16.83
CA LEU A 491 -15.99 5.94 -18.06
C LEU A 491 -15.95 5.04 -19.31
N VAL A 492 -15.13 4.00 -19.32
CA VAL A 492 -15.10 2.98 -20.39
C VAL A 492 -16.45 2.27 -20.52
N ILE A 493 -17.02 1.81 -19.40
CA ILE A 493 -18.33 1.15 -19.42
C ILE A 493 -19.40 2.09 -19.99
N GLN A 494 -19.39 3.36 -19.53
CA GLN A 494 -20.31 4.38 -20.02
C GLN A 494 -20.11 4.67 -21.51
N ALA A 495 -18.87 4.76 -22.00
CA ALA A 495 -18.57 4.92 -23.43
C ALA A 495 -19.18 3.80 -24.28
N GLY A 496 -19.10 2.54 -23.84
CA GLY A 496 -19.77 1.42 -24.49
C GLY A 496 -21.30 1.58 -24.57
N ALA A 497 -21.92 2.31 -23.63
CA ALA A 497 -23.37 2.49 -23.55
C ALA A 497 -23.94 3.63 -24.42
N MET A 498 -23.10 4.55 -24.91
CA MET A 498 -23.54 5.78 -25.60
C MET A 498 -23.87 5.63 -27.10
N GLY A 499 -24.08 4.41 -27.59
CA GLY A 499 -24.47 4.14 -28.98
C GLY A 499 -23.37 4.44 -30.03
N GLY A 500 -23.56 3.93 -31.25
CA GLY A 500 -22.63 4.09 -32.38
C GLY A 500 -21.72 2.88 -32.63
N ASN A 501 -21.37 2.66 -33.89
CA ASN A 501 -20.56 1.54 -34.38
C ASN A 501 -19.26 2.06 -35.02
N GLY A 502 -18.11 1.51 -34.63
CA GLY A 502 -16.80 1.96 -35.10
C GLY A 502 -16.33 3.28 -34.47
N GLU A 503 -16.96 3.71 -33.37
CA GLU A 503 -16.69 4.99 -32.72
C GLU A 503 -15.41 4.94 -31.88
N VAL A 504 -14.59 5.99 -31.98
CA VAL A 504 -13.41 6.21 -31.13
C VAL A 504 -13.76 7.25 -30.07
N PHE A 505 -13.94 6.80 -28.83
CA PHE A 505 -14.14 7.69 -27.69
C PHE A 505 -12.81 8.10 -27.05
N VAL A 506 -12.75 9.34 -26.59
CA VAL A 506 -11.60 9.90 -25.86
C VAL A 506 -12.09 10.43 -24.53
N LEU A 507 -11.48 9.96 -23.45
CA LEU A 507 -11.79 10.43 -22.11
C LEU A 507 -11.11 11.78 -21.85
N ASP A 508 -11.85 12.73 -21.33
CA ASP A 508 -11.27 13.95 -20.77
C ASP A 508 -10.52 13.58 -19.48
N MET A 509 -9.20 13.76 -19.50
CA MET A 509 -8.30 13.42 -18.40
C MET A 509 -8.03 14.62 -17.45
N GLY A 510 -8.56 15.80 -17.76
CA GLY A 510 -8.24 17.04 -17.05
C GLY A 510 -6.84 17.58 -17.41
N LYS A 511 -6.22 18.29 -16.46
CA LYS A 511 -4.92 18.94 -16.68
C LYS A 511 -3.77 17.92 -16.62
N PRO A 512 -2.74 18.05 -17.48
CA PRO A 512 -1.56 17.20 -17.41
C PRO A 512 -0.76 17.50 -16.13
N VAL A 513 -0.09 16.48 -15.60
CA VAL A 513 0.76 16.58 -14.40
C VAL A 513 2.21 16.39 -14.82
N ARG A 514 3.10 17.29 -14.40
CA ARG A 514 4.55 17.12 -14.60
C ARG A 514 5.06 16.03 -13.67
N ILE A 515 5.81 15.07 -14.21
CA ILE A 515 6.29 13.92 -13.42
C ILE A 515 7.27 14.36 -12.33
N VAL A 516 8.04 15.42 -12.56
CA VAL A 516 8.93 16.00 -11.54
C VAL A 516 8.14 16.55 -10.35
N ASP A 517 7.00 17.20 -10.58
CA ASP A 517 6.16 17.73 -9.49
C ASP A 517 5.50 16.60 -8.70
N LEU A 518 5.07 15.54 -9.40
CA LEU A 518 4.58 14.31 -8.75
C LEU A 518 5.67 13.68 -7.86
N ALA A 519 6.91 13.60 -8.34
CA ALA A 519 8.05 13.10 -7.57
C ALA A 519 8.30 13.93 -6.30
N ARG A 520 8.38 15.26 -6.44
CA ARG A 520 8.56 16.20 -5.31
C ARG A 520 7.47 16.03 -4.27
N ARG A 521 6.22 16.01 -4.71
CA ARG A 521 5.04 15.83 -3.85
C ARG A 521 5.09 14.50 -3.08
N MET A 522 5.50 13.42 -3.75
CA MET A 522 5.63 12.11 -3.10
C MET A 522 6.78 12.08 -2.07
N ILE A 523 7.90 12.77 -2.34
CA ILE A 523 9.02 12.92 -1.41
C ILE A 523 8.54 13.68 -0.15
N HIS A 524 7.88 14.83 -0.32
CA HIS A 524 7.38 15.63 0.80
C HIS A 524 6.36 14.88 1.67
N LEU A 525 5.36 14.25 1.05
CA LEU A 525 4.31 13.51 1.77
C LEU A 525 4.84 12.24 2.46
N SER A 526 6.07 11.82 2.13
CA SER A 526 6.79 10.74 2.81
C SER A 526 7.65 11.25 3.98
N GLY A 527 7.63 12.55 4.27
CA GLY A 527 8.40 13.16 5.37
C GLY A 527 9.83 13.54 5.02
N PHE A 528 10.18 13.59 3.72
CA PHE A 528 11.53 13.90 3.25
C PHE A 528 11.55 15.25 2.51
N LYS A 529 12.67 15.95 2.60
CA LYS A 529 12.96 17.16 1.82
C LYS A 529 13.64 16.79 0.51
N VAL A 530 13.22 17.44 -0.57
CA VAL A 530 13.89 17.30 -1.86
C VAL A 530 15.28 17.95 -1.79
N LYS A 531 16.29 17.24 -2.27
CA LYS A 531 17.66 17.74 -2.43
C LYS A 531 17.80 18.37 -3.81
N ASP A 532 17.95 19.69 -3.85
CA ASP A 532 18.15 20.48 -5.06
C ASP A 532 19.09 21.68 -4.79
N ASP A 533 19.29 22.54 -5.79
CA ASP A 533 20.18 23.70 -5.69
C ASP A 533 19.77 24.69 -4.59
N THR A 534 18.47 24.76 -4.27
CA THR A 534 17.94 25.63 -3.21
C THR A 534 18.01 24.98 -1.83
N THR A 535 17.95 23.65 -1.78
CA THR A 535 18.03 22.85 -0.56
C THR A 535 19.14 21.78 -0.69
N PRO A 536 20.43 22.17 -0.66
CA PRO A 536 21.55 21.25 -0.89
C PRO A 536 21.71 20.19 0.21
N HIS A 537 21.13 20.45 1.39
CA HIS A 537 21.08 19.53 2.53
C HIS A 537 19.77 18.72 2.60
N GLY A 538 18.98 18.68 1.52
CA GLY A 538 17.76 17.84 1.46
C GLY A 538 18.08 16.34 1.54
N ASP A 539 17.04 15.55 1.83
CA ASP A 539 17.17 14.12 2.09
C ASP A 539 17.28 13.30 0.79
N ILE A 540 16.44 13.60 -0.20
CA ILE A 540 16.28 12.78 -1.41
C ILE A 540 16.47 13.64 -2.67
N ALA A 541 17.45 13.28 -3.51
CA ALA A 541 17.66 13.92 -4.81
C ALA A 541 16.71 13.39 -5.89
N ILE A 542 16.44 14.23 -6.89
CA ILE A 542 15.78 13.84 -8.14
C ILE A 542 16.84 13.81 -9.23
N GLU A 543 17.02 12.65 -9.86
CA GLU A 543 17.97 12.47 -10.96
C GLU A 543 17.23 12.29 -12.30
N PHE A 544 17.74 12.96 -13.33
CA PHE A 544 17.21 12.83 -14.69
C PHE A 544 17.96 11.73 -15.44
N SER A 545 17.22 10.70 -15.82
CA SER A 545 17.75 9.48 -16.47
C SER A 545 17.76 9.53 -17.99
N GLY A 546 17.19 10.58 -18.60
CA GLY A 546 16.96 10.68 -20.03
C GLY A 546 15.63 10.06 -20.47
N LEU A 547 15.16 10.45 -21.65
CA LEU A 547 14.00 9.80 -22.28
C LEU A 547 14.37 8.39 -22.72
N ARG A 548 13.45 7.45 -22.49
CA ARG A 548 13.61 6.08 -22.97
C ARG A 548 13.24 6.00 -24.46
N PRO A 549 13.72 4.98 -25.18
CA PRO A 549 13.35 4.76 -26.59
C PRO A 549 11.84 4.77 -26.80
N GLY A 550 11.38 5.50 -27.82
CA GLY A 550 9.97 5.63 -28.18
C GLY A 550 9.10 6.42 -27.18
N GLU A 551 9.67 6.96 -26.09
CA GLU A 551 8.94 7.72 -25.07
C GLU A 551 8.77 9.19 -25.47
N LYS A 552 7.52 9.67 -25.48
CA LYS A 552 7.20 11.07 -25.78
C LYS A 552 7.41 11.98 -24.57
N LEU A 553 7.85 13.22 -24.83
CA LEU A 553 7.90 14.24 -23.80
C LEU A 553 6.47 14.67 -23.36
N TYR A 554 5.58 14.80 -24.35
CA TYR A 554 4.18 15.20 -24.19
C TYR A 554 3.28 14.16 -24.84
N GLU A 555 2.27 13.68 -24.12
CA GLU A 555 1.23 12.83 -24.70
C GLU A 555 0.13 13.69 -25.30
N GLU A 556 -0.47 13.21 -26.38
CA GLU A 556 -1.56 13.88 -27.07
C GLU A 556 -2.81 13.00 -26.95
N LEU A 557 -3.96 13.60 -26.63
CA LEU A 557 -5.20 12.84 -26.53
C LEU A 557 -5.94 12.70 -27.87
N LEU A 558 -5.57 13.50 -28.89
CA LEU A 558 -6.35 13.67 -30.12
C LEU A 558 -5.46 13.81 -31.36
N ILE A 559 -5.88 13.18 -32.48
CA ILE A 559 -5.29 13.45 -33.80
C ILE A 559 -6.01 14.67 -34.42
N GLY A 560 -5.56 15.88 -34.07
CA GLY A 560 -6.13 17.13 -34.61
C GLY A 560 -7.39 17.61 -33.87
N ASP A 561 -8.18 18.47 -34.52
CA ASP A 561 -9.32 19.18 -33.90
C ASP A 561 -10.69 18.52 -34.15
N ASN A 562 -10.71 17.32 -34.75
CA ASN A 562 -11.95 16.63 -35.18
C ASN A 562 -12.65 15.88 -34.04
N VAL A 563 -13.12 16.64 -33.05
CA VAL A 563 -13.78 16.10 -31.86
C VAL A 563 -15.21 16.61 -31.74
N SER A 564 -16.12 15.71 -31.39
CA SER A 564 -17.51 16.06 -31.04
C SER A 564 -17.85 15.64 -29.61
N GLY A 565 -18.69 16.42 -28.95
CA GLY A 565 -19.20 16.09 -27.62
C GLY A 565 -20.13 14.87 -27.63
N THR A 566 -20.29 14.23 -26.47
CA THR A 566 -21.28 13.17 -26.26
C THR A 566 -22.33 13.60 -25.23
N GLU A 567 -23.28 12.72 -24.92
CA GLU A 567 -24.20 12.90 -23.78
C GLU A 567 -23.48 12.94 -22.41
N HIS A 568 -22.22 12.50 -22.35
CA HIS A 568 -21.40 12.56 -21.15
C HIS A 568 -20.30 13.64 -21.26
N PRO A 569 -20.21 14.61 -20.33
CA PRO A 569 -19.33 15.78 -20.47
C PRO A 569 -17.83 15.46 -20.49
N ARG A 570 -17.45 14.27 -19.99
CA ARG A 570 -16.06 13.81 -19.89
C ARG A 570 -15.69 12.76 -20.93
N ILE A 571 -16.57 12.53 -21.90
CA ILE A 571 -16.35 11.57 -22.97
C ILE A 571 -16.63 12.30 -24.28
N MET A 572 -15.66 12.26 -25.18
CA MET A 572 -15.74 12.89 -26.49
C MET A 572 -15.60 11.83 -27.58
N LYS A 573 -16.07 12.12 -28.79
CA LYS A 573 -15.83 11.27 -29.97
C LYS A 573 -14.77 11.89 -30.86
N ALA A 574 -13.77 11.11 -31.23
CA ALA A 574 -12.78 11.48 -32.23
C ALA A 574 -13.17 10.90 -33.60
N ASN A 575 -13.20 11.75 -34.63
CA ASN A 575 -13.37 11.29 -36.01
C ASN A 575 -12.00 11.03 -36.64
N GLU A 576 -11.65 9.75 -36.73
CA GLU A 576 -10.35 9.26 -37.16
C GLU A 576 -10.47 8.51 -38.50
N GLY A 577 -9.45 8.62 -39.33
CA GLY A 577 -9.35 7.82 -40.55
C GLY A 577 -9.43 6.32 -40.24
N CYS A 578 -10.06 5.56 -41.14
CA CYS A 578 -10.20 4.11 -41.05
C CYS A 578 -9.75 3.45 -42.35
N LEU A 579 -9.42 2.16 -42.27
CA LEU A 579 -9.16 1.33 -43.45
C LEU A 579 -10.48 0.71 -43.93
N SER A 580 -10.62 0.58 -45.24
CA SER A 580 -11.67 -0.28 -45.80
C SER A 580 -11.41 -1.75 -45.46
N PRO A 581 -12.43 -2.61 -45.47
CA PRO A 581 -12.27 -4.05 -45.25
C PRO A 581 -11.21 -4.72 -46.14
N ASP A 582 -11.12 -4.31 -47.41
CA ASP A 582 -10.18 -4.89 -48.38
C ASP A 582 -8.74 -4.43 -48.09
N GLU A 583 -8.54 -3.15 -47.79
CA GLU A 583 -7.24 -2.62 -47.36
C GLU A 583 -6.77 -3.30 -46.07
N LEU A 584 -7.66 -3.48 -45.09
CA LEU A 584 -7.33 -4.18 -43.86
C LEU A 584 -6.90 -5.63 -44.15
N ALA A 585 -7.64 -6.35 -45.00
CA ALA A 585 -7.31 -7.73 -45.33
C ALA A 585 -5.91 -7.86 -45.93
N GLN A 586 -5.53 -6.94 -46.82
CA GLN A 586 -4.18 -6.88 -47.39
C GLN A 586 -3.12 -6.58 -46.31
N VAL A 587 -3.33 -5.55 -45.50
CA VAL A 587 -2.40 -5.18 -44.41
C VAL A 587 -2.20 -6.32 -43.41
N MET A 588 -3.28 -7.03 -43.04
CA MET A 588 -3.21 -8.16 -42.12
C MET A 588 -2.46 -9.36 -42.72
N ALA A 589 -2.63 -9.62 -44.03
CA ALA A 589 -1.86 -10.66 -44.72
C ALA A 589 -0.36 -10.33 -44.76
N ASP A 590 -0.01 -9.09 -45.09
CA ASP A 590 1.38 -8.63 -45.16
C ASP A 590 2.04 -8.61 -43.77
N LEU A 591 1.34 -8.11 -42.74
CA LEU A 591 1.80 -8.17 -41.35
C LEU A 591 1.98 -9.62 -40.88
N GLY A 592 1.07 -10.52 -41.27
CA GLY A 592 1.13 -11.93 -40.90
C GLY A 592 2.36 -12.62 -41.48
N ALA A 593 2.65 -12.36 -42.76
CA ALA A 593 3.86 -12.86 -43.41
C ALA A 593 5.14 -12.31 -42.75
N ALA A 594 5.18 -11.01 -42.45
CA ALA A 594 6.32 -10.38 -41.79
C ALA A 594 6.53 -10.92 -40.36
N CYS A 595 5.46 -11.13 -39.59
CA CYS A 595 5.52 -11.74 -38.27
C CYS A 595 6.03 -13.19 -38.33
N ALA A 596 5.54 -13.99 -39.29
CA ALA A 596 6.00 -15.37 -39.48
C ALA A 596 7.50 -15.46 -39.82
N ALA A 597 8.04 -14.44 -40.50
CA ALA A 597 9.46 -14.32 -40.82
C ALA A 597 10.29 -13.64 -39.71
N ASN A 598 9.67 -13.16 -38.63
CA ASN A 598 10.29 -12.26 -37.63
C ASN A 598 10.98 -11.03 -38.25
N ASP A 599 10.44 -10.51 -39.34
CA ASP A 599 11.00 -9.34 -40.03
C ASP A 599 10.48 -8.03 -39.40
N SER A 600 11.16 -7.59 -38.34
CA SER A 600 10.81 -6.37 -37.61
C SER A 600 10.90 -5.11 -38.49
N ARG A 601 11.82 -5.08 -39.46
CA ARG A 601 11.94 -3.95 -40.40
C ARG A 601 10.69 -3.88 -41.27
N ARG A 602 10.29 -5.00 -41.88
CA ARG A 602 9.08 -5.03 -42.71
C ARG A 602 7.82 -4.74 -41.91
N ILE A 603 7.72 -5.21 -40.66
CA ILE A 603 6.61 -4.85 -39.76
C ILE A 603 6.53 -3.32 -39.58
N ILE A 604 7.66 -2.68 -39.26
CA ILE A 604 7.72 -1.23 -39.05
C ILE A 604 7.33 -0.47 -40.32
N GLU A 605 7.83 -0.88 -41.49
CA GLU A 605 7.45 -0.28 -42.79
C GLU A 605 5.94 -0.37 -43.03
N ILE A 606 5.35 -1.56 -42.85
CA ILE A 606 3.90 -1.73 -43.03
C ILE A 606 3.15 -0.82 -42.07
N LEU A 607 3.54 -0.75 -40.80
CA LEU A 607 2.93 0.17 -39.83
C LEU A 607 3.06 1.64 -40.25
N GLN A 608 4.18 2.05 -40.87
CA GLN A 608 4.34 3.42 -41.38
C GLN A 608 3.40 3.73 -42.55
N GLU A 609 3.11 2.74 -43.39
CA GLU A 609 2.21 2.86 -44.53
C GLU A 609 0.75 3.03 -44.10
N CYS A 610 0.29 2.28 -43.09
CA CYS A 610 -1.13 2.21 -42.72
C CYS A 610 -1.51 2.94 -41.42
N VAL A 611 -0.57 3.21 -40.52
CA VAL A 611 -0.83 3.91 -39.25
C VAL A 611 -0.51 5.40 -39.41
N ALA A 612 -1.55 6.20 -39.57
CA ALA A 612 -1.43 7.64 -39.77
C ALA A 612 -0.59 8.32 -38.66
N GLY A 613 0.49 8.98 -39.09
CA GLY A 613 1.39 9.72 -38.21
C GLY A 613 2.32 8.85 -37.36
N PHE A 614 2.47 7.56 -37.66
CA PHE A 614 3.48 6.72 -37.04
C PHE A 614 4.88 7.18 -37.44
N LYS A 615 5.69 7.52 -36.44
CA LYS A 615 7.09 7.92 -36.60
C LYS A 615 7.96 7.08 -35.65
N PRO A 616 8.40 5.88 -36.08
CA PRO A 616 9.27 5.04 -35.26
C PRO A 616 10.60 5.74 -35.00
N ASP A 617 11.30 5.28 -33.97
CA ASP A 617 12.71 5.58 -33.79
C ASP A 617 13.52 5.00 -34.96
N GLN A 618 14.70 5.57 -35.27
CA GLN A 618 15.40 5.27 -36.53
C GLN A 618 15.95 3.82 -36.60
N ASP A 619 16.23 3.21 -35.45
CA ASP A 619 16.83 1.87 -35.37
C ASP A 619 15.87 0.83 -34.81
N VAL A 620 15.84 -0.35 -35.43
CA VAL A 620 15.13 -1.54 -34.92
C VAL A 620 15.85 -2.02 -33.68
N ARG A 621 15.13 -2.07 -32.55
CA ARG A 621 15.71 -2.45 -31.25
C ARG A 621 15.34 -3.86 -30.80
N ASP A 622 14.88 -4.71 -31.69
CA ASP A 622 14.49 -6.07 -31.34
C ASP A 622 15.72 -6.95 -31.02
N HIS A 623 15.60 -7.84 -30.02
CA HIS A 623 16.69 -8.74 -29.61
C HIS A 623 17.21 -9.66 -30.71
N LEU A 624 16.47 -9.82 -31.81
CA LEU A 624 16.87 -10.60 -32.99
C LEU A 624 17.85 -9.86 -33.92
N TYR A 625 18.08 -8.57 -33.72
CA TYR A 625 18.95 -7.74 -34.56
C TYR A 625 20.21 -7.32 -33.80
N GLU A 626 21.34 -7.27 -34.49
CA GLU A 626 22.57 -6.68 -33.95
C GLU A 626 22.47 -5.15 -33.95
N PHE A 627 22.82 -4.54 -32.82
CA PHE A 627 22.97 -3.10 -32.70
C PHE A 627 24.40 -2.73 -33.11
N GLU A 628 24.56 -1.87 -34.11
CA GLU A 628 25.81 -1.14 -34.27
C GLU A 628 25.78 0.02 -33.26
N ASP A 629 26.66 -0.03 -32.26
CA ASP A 629 26.84 1.02 -31.22
C ASP A 629 27.33 2.36 -31.80
#